data_AF-A0AA39WS34-F1
#
_entry.id   AF-A0AA39WS34-F1
#
_cell.length_a   1.000
_cell.length_b   1.000
_cell.length_c   1.000
_cell.angle_alpha   90.00
_cell.angle_beta   90.00
_cell.angle_gamma   90.00
#
_symmetry.space_group_name_H-M   'P 1'
#
loop_
_entity.id
_entity.type
_entity.pdbx_description
1 polymer ?
#
loop_
_entity_poly.entity_id
_entity_poly.type
_entity_poly.pdbx_seq_one_letter_code
_entity_poly.pdbx_strand_id
1 'polypeptide(L)'
;MPPTILQRGGPGAQSAGGKTIGGKARLGGKVGSKRHRKIVKDTIRGITKPAIRRLARRGGVKRISAGIYEDIRGALKARLELNEGRGYIY
;
A
#
# COMPACT_ATOMS: atom_id res chain seq x y z
N MET A 1 34.62 9.88 -39.10
CA MET A 1 33.59 10.06 -38.06
C MET A 1 34.31 10.24 -36.73
N PRO A 2 34.25 11.40 -36.05
CA PRO A 2 34.83 11.54 -34.72
C PRO A 2 33.94 10.89 -33.64
N PRO A 3 34.50 10.35 -32.54
CA PRO A 3 33.75 9.65 -31.49
C PRO A 3 33.04 10.60 -30.51
N THR A 4 31.83 10.22 -30.07
CA THR A 4 31.02 10.98 -29.10
C THR A 4 31.63 10.95 -27.70
N ILE A 5 32.04 12.12 -27.20
CA ILE A 5 32.48 12.33 -25.83
C ILE A 5 31.25 12.45 -24.92
N LEU A 6 31.05 11.51 -23.99
CA LEU A 6 30.02 11.61 -22.95
C LEU A 6 30.48 12.60 -21.88
N GLN A 7 29.92 13.81 -21.89
CA GLN A 7 30.14 14.82 -20.87
C GLN A 7 29.31 14.53 -19.62
N ARG A 8 29.88 13.75 -18.70
CA ARG A 8 29.49 13.77 -17.28
C ARG A 8 30.06 15.05 -16.67
N GLY A 9 29.22 16.07 -16.46
CA GLY A 9 29.58 17.34 -15.83
C GLY A 9 28.42 17.87 -14.99
N GLY A 10 28.70 18.21 -13.73
CA GLY A 10 27.73 18.43 -12.65
C GLY A 10 26.89 19.73 -12.73
N PRO A 11 26.02 19.97 -11.72
CA PRO A 11 25.06 21.06 -11.79
C PRO A 11 25.72 22.39 -11.43
N GLY A 12 26.08 23.16 -12.46
CA GLY A 12 26.42 24.57 -12.38
C GLY A 12 25.25 25.43 -12.86
N ALA A 13 24.61 26.11 -11.92
CA ALA A 13 23.91 27.39 -12.05
C ALA A 13 23.29 27.81 -13.41
N GLN A 14 21.97 28.01 -13.36
CA GLN A 14 21.17 29.01 -14.09
C GLN A 14 20.75 28.70 -15.54
N SER A 15 19.50 28.28 -15.74
CA SER A 15 18.42 29.19 -16.17
C SER A 15 17.14 28.45 -16.59
N ALA A 16 16.02 29.06 -16.20
CA ALA A 16 14.71 29.04 -16.87
C ALA A 16 13.98 27.69 -17.12
N GLY A 17 12.92 27.50 -16.32
CA GLY A 17 11.64 27.03 -16.86
C GLY A 17 11.44 25.52 -16.97
N GLY A 18 10.98 24.89 -15.89
CA GLY A 18 10.41 23.55 -15.96
C GLY A 18 9.89 23.06 -14.61
N LYS A 19 8.57 22.96 -14.47
CA LYS A 19 7.89 22.38 -13.30
C LYS A 19 8.46 20.99 -12.95
N THR A 20 9.33 20.93 -11.96
CA THR A 20 9.67 19.68 -11.26
C THR A 20 8.80 19.59 -10.00
N ILE A 21 7.64 18.93 -10.10
CA ILE A 21 6.89 18.51 -8.91
C ILE A 21 7.65 17.31 -8.32
N GLY A 22 8.72 17.64 -7.60
CA GLY A 22 9.65 16.72 -6.96
C GLY A 22 10.30 17.39 -5.76
N GLY A 23 9.52 18.10 -4.95
CA GLY A 23 9.97 18.72 -3.71
C GLY A 23 9.26 18.08 -2.53
N LYS A 24 9.94 17.16 -1.85
CA LYS A 24 9.50 16.57 -0.59
C LYS A 24 9.66 17.62 0.53
N ALA A 25 8.82 18.64 0.52
CA ALA A 25 8.57 19.50 1.66
C ALA A 25 7.40 18.92 2.46
N ARG A 26 7.67 17.91 3.28
CA ARG A 26 6.79 17.55 4.40
C ARG A 26 7.42 18.07 5.68
N LEU A 27 7.58 19.39 5.75
CA LEU A 27 7.88 20.09 6.99
C LEU A 27 6.56 20.58 7.58
N GLY A 28 6.24 20.07 8.77
CA GLY A 28 5.44 20.75 9.80
C GLY A 28 3.95 20.94 9.52
N GLY A 29 3.11 20.33 10.37
CA GLY A 29 1.75 20.84 10.59
C GLY A 29 0.62 19.87 10.29
N LYS A 30 0.66 18.66 10.86
CA LYS A 30 -0.58 17.94 11.18
C LYS A 30 -0.50 17.48 12.62
N VAL A 31 -1.08 18.28 13.51
CA VAL A 31 -1.49 17.87 14.86
C VAL A 31 -2.05 16.46 14.74
N GLY A 32 -1.50 15.52 15.52
CA GLY A 32 -1.91 14.13 15.51
C GLY A 32 -3.43 14.04 15.54
N SER A 33 -4.01 13.52 14.47
CA SER A 33 -5.46 13.34 14.35
C SER A 33 -5.97 12.68 15.63
N LYS A 34 -6.95 13.31 16.30
CA LYS A 34 -7.57 12.77 17.51
C LYS A 34 -7.95 11.33 17.24
N ARG A 35 -7.37 10.41 18.02
CA ARG A 35 -7.63 8.97 17.90
C ARG A 35 -9.05 8.72 18.41
N HIS A 36 -10.01 8.75 17.50
CA HIS A 36 -11.36 8.30 17.80
C HIS A 36 -11.29 6.81 18.15
N ARG A 37 -11.88 6.42 19.29
CA ARG A 37 -12.01 5.01 19.70
C ARG A 37 -12.72 4.26 18.59
N LYS A 38 -12.23 3.06 18.24
CA LYS A 38 -12.89 2.20 17.25
C LYS A 38 -14.29 1.85 17.76
N ILE A 39 -15.30 2.37 17.07
CA ILE A 39 -16.67 1.86 17.16
C ILE A 39 -16.62 0.40 16.69
N VAL A 40 -17.28 -0.50 17.43
CA VAL A 40 -17.41 -1.90 17.03
C VAL A 40 -18.14 -1.94 15.69
N LYS A 41 -17.42 -2.37 14.65
CA LYS A 41 -17.91 -2.48 13.29
C LYS A 41 -17.72 -3.93 12.86
N ASP A 42 -18.47 -4.34 11.84
CA ASP A 42 -18.24 -5.61 11.17
C ASP A 42 -16.78 -5.70 10.70
N THR A 43 -16.01 -6.55 11.39
CA THR A 43 -14.56 -6.70 11.21
C THR A 43 -14.23 -7.22 9.81
N ILE A 44 -15.14 -7.99 9.19
CA ILE A 44 -14.84 -8.62 7.90
C ILE A 44 -14.73 -7.60 6.76
N ARG A 45 -15.54 -6.55 6.80
CA ARG A 45 -15.47 -5.43 5.84
C ARG A 45 -14.28 -4.50 6.13
N GLY A 46 -13.71 -4.58 7.33
CA GLY A 46 -12.43 -3.96 7.68
C GLY A 46 -11.27 -4.47 6.83
N ILE A 47 -11.43 -5.66 6.21
CA ILE A 47 -10.50 -6.20 5.23
C ILE A 47 -10.82 -5.58 3.87
N THR A 48 -10.10 -4.49 3.61
CA THR A 48 -10.35 -3.63 2.45
C THR A 48 -9.81 -4.26 1.14
N LYS A 49 -10.40 -3.90 0.00
CA LYS A 49 -9.94 -4.30 -1.34
C LYS A 49 -8.41 -4.11 -1.57
N PRO A 50 -7.76 -3.01 -1.15
CA PRO A 50 -6.30 -2.88 -1.26
C PRO A 50 -5.54 -3.87 -0.36
N ALA A 51 -6.05 -4.25 0.80
CA ALA A 51 -5.42 -5.27 1.64
C ALA A 51 -5.41 -6.64 0.94
N ILE A 52 -6.55 -7.03 0.37
CA ILE A 52 -6.70 -8.26 -0.43
C ILE A 52 -5.74 -8.23 -1.62
N ARG A 53 -5.66 -7.09 -2.34
CA ARG A 53 -4.69 -6.93 -3.44
C ARG A 53 -3.27 -7.14 -2.96
N ARG A 54 -2.85 -6.55 -1.83
CA ARG A 54 -1.49 -6.73 -1.31
C ARG A 54 -1.17 -8.20 -1.00
N LEU A 55 -2.10 -8.93 -0.39
CA LEU A 55 -1.94 -10.37 -0.13
C LEU A 55 -1.80 -11.16 -1.43
N ALA A 56 -2.71 -10.95 -2.37
CA ALA A 56 -2.69 -11.62 -3.67
C ALA A 56 -1.41 -11.30 -4.45
N ARG A 57 -0.92 -10.05 -4.42
CA ARG A 57 0.37 -9.70 -5.05
C ARG A 57 1.55 -10.39 -4.40
N ARG A 58 1.57 -10.51 -3.07
CA ARG A 58 2.60 -11.30 -2.37
C ARG A 58 2.58 -12.76 -2.79
N GLY A 59 1.39 -13.31 -3.05
CA GLY A 59 1.20 -14.66 -3.59
C GLY A 59 1.40 -14.80 -5.10
N GLY A 60 1.91 -13.79 -5.82
CA GLY A 60 2.17 -13.88 -7.27
C GLY A 60 0.94 -13.75 -8.17
N VAL A 61 -0.22 -13.34 -7.64
CA VAL A 61 -1.45 -13.23 -8.43
C VAL A 61 -1.39 -12.00 -9.36
N LYS A 62 -1.49 -12.25 -10.68
CA LYS A 62 -1.37 -11.22 -11.74
C LYS A 62 -2.66 -10.41 -11.98
N ARG A 63 -3.83 -11.07 -12.00
CA ARG A 63 -5.15 -10.43 -12.18
C ARG A 63 -6.13 -10.98 -11.15
N ILE A 64 -7.06 -10.16 -10.70
CA ILE A 64 -8.07 -10.51 -9.69
C ILE A 64 -9.43 -10.07 -10.24
N SER A 65 -10.41 -10.98 -10.25
CA SER A 65 -11.78 -10.66 -10.66
C SER A 65 -12.53 -9.91 -9.55
N ALA A 66 -13.69 -9.33 -9.89
CA ALA A 66 -14.50 -8.57 -8.93
C ALA A 66 -15.16 -9.45 -7.84
N GLY A 67 -15.55 -10.69 -8.16
CA GLY A 67 -16.21 -11.60 -7.20
C GLY A 67 -15.29 -12.05 -6.07
N ILE A 68 -14.00 -12.20 -6.37
CA ILE A 68 -12.98 -12.74 -5.46
C ILE A 68 -12.80 -11.91 -4.18
N TYR A 69 -13.20 -10.63 -4.17
CA TYR A 69 -13.10 -9.82 -2.95
C TYR A 69 -14.02 -10.33 -1.84
N GLU A 70 -15.23 -10.77 -2.16
CA GLU A 70 -16.15 -11.31 -1.16
C GLU A 70 -15.79 -12.76 -0.79
N ASP A 71 -15.38 -13.57 -1.76
CA ASP A 71 -14.97 -14.96 -1.53
C ASP A 71 -13.78 -15.05 -0.56
N ILE A 72 -12.78 -14.18 -0.71
CA ILE A 72 -11.62 -14.13 0.18
C ILE A 72 -12.03 -13.73 1.61
N ARG A 73 -13.03 -12.86 1.76
CA ARG A 73 -13.56 -12.51 3.08
C ARG A 73 -14.23 -13.70 3.74
N GLY A 74 -15.06 -14.44 3.00
CA GLY A 74 -15.67 -15.67 3.50
C GLY A 74 -14.62 -16.72 3.91
N ALA A 75 -13.65 -16.97 3.04
CA ALA A 75 -12.58 -17.93 3.30
C ALA A 75 -11.74 -17.57 4.53
N LEU A 76 -11.45 -16.27 4.73
CA LEU A 76 -10.68 -15.82 5.88
C LEU A 76 -11.47 -15.95 7.19
N LYS A 77 -12.78 -15.69 7.17
CA LYS A 77 -13.64 -15.91 8.33
C LYS A 77 -13.64 -17.39 8.73
N ALA A 78 -13.90 -18.28 7.77
CA ALA A 78 -13.90 -19.72 8.00
C ALA A 78 -12.54 -20.22 8.53
N ARG A 79 -11.43 -19.71 7.98
CA ARG A 79 -10.07 -20.06 8.43
C ARG A 79 -9.83 -19.74 9.90
N LEU A 80 -10.36 -18.62 10.39
CA LEU A 80 -10.20 -18.16 11.78
C LEU A 80 -11.08 -18.97 12.73
N GLU A 81 -12.35 -19.20 12.37
CA GLU A 81 -13.28 -20.04 13.15
C GLU A 81 -12.70 -21.46 13.36
N LEU A 82 -12.09 -22.04 12.32
CA LEU A 82 -11.45 -23.36 12.38
C LEU A 82 -10.18 -23.42 13.25
N ASN A 83 -9.53 -22.27 13.49
CA ASN A 83 -8.32 -22.17 14.31
C ASN A 83 -8.62 -21.85 15.77
N GLU A 84 -9.62 -21.03 16.04
CA GLU A 84 -10.00 -20.65 17.40
C GLU A 84 -10.40 -21.88 18.24
N GLY A 85 -10.93 -22.94 17.61
CA GLY A 85 -11.19 -24.21 18.29
C GLY A 85 -9.95 -25.06 18.61
N ARG A 86 -8.77 -24.75 18.05
CA ARG A 86 -7.51 -25.52 18.23
C ARG A 86 -6.40 -24.73 18.94
N GLY A 87 -6.60 -23.44 19.18
CA GLY A 87 -5.54 -22.49 19.57
C GLY A 87 -5.45 -22.14 21.05
N TYR A 88 -6.27 -22.74 21.93
CA TYR A 88 -6.28 -22.46 23.38
C TYR A 88 -5.67 -23.59 24.23
N ILE A 89 -4.82 -24.42 23.64
CA ILE A 89 -3.98 -25.39 24.36
C ILE A 89 -2.54 -24.89 24.38
N TYR A 90 -2.34 -23.80 25.12
CA TYR A 90 -1.09 -23.41 25.79
C TYR A 90 -1.47 -22.72 27.09
#